data_AF-A0A526XNQ3-F1
#
_entry.id   AF-A0A526XNQ3-F1
#
_cell.length_a   1.000
_cell.length_b   1.000
_cell.length_c   1.000
_cell.angle_alpha   90.00
_cell.angle_beta   90.00
_cell.angle_gamma   90.00
#
_symmetry.space_group_name_H-M   'P 1'
#
loop_
_entity.id
_entity.type
_entity.pdbx_description
1 polymer ?
#
loop_
_entity_poly.entity_id
_entity_poly.type
_entity_poly.pdbx_seq_one_letter_code
_entity_poly.pdbx_strand_id
1 'polypeptide(L)' 'MTYQNYSLKQLQQIDAAHHLHPFTDHKEMREAGSRIITHANGPFIYDSEGTEILDGMAGLWCV' A
#
# COMPACT_ATOMS: atom_id res chain seq x y z
N MET A 1 8.01 -3.83 -22.86
CA MET A 1 7.56 -3.27 -21.57
C MET A 1 8.75 -3.28 -20.64
N THR A 2 9.29 -2.11 -20.28
CA THR A 2 10.37 -2.03 -19.30
C THR A 2 9.76 -2.14 -17.90
N TYR A 3 10.12 -3.18 -17.15
CA TYR A 3 9.80 -3.26 -15.73
C TYR A 3 10.58 -2.14 -15.01
N GLN A 4 9.87 -1.12 -14.52
CA GLN A 4 10.47 -0.11 -13.65
C GLN A 4 10.33 -0.57 -12.20
N ASN A 5 11.47 -0.77 -11.55
CA ASN A 5 11.52 -0.92 -10.10
C ASN A 5 11.43 0.47 -9.47
N TYR A 6 10.24 0.83 -9.00
CA TYR A 6 10.04 2.05 -8.21
C TYR A 6 10.48 1.82 -6.77
N SER A 7 11.13 2.82 -6.19
CA SER A 7 11.30 2.88 -4.73
C SER A 7 9.96 3.14 -4.04
N LEU A 8 9.84 2.76 -2.75
CA LEU A 8 8.68 3.09 -1.92
C LEU A 8 8.33 4.57 -2.00
N LYS A 9 9.33 5.46 -1.89
CA LYS A 9 9.12 6.90 -1.93
C LYS A 9 8.53 7.38 -3.25
N GLN A 10 8.94 6.80 -4.38
CA GLN A 10 8.36 7.14 -5.68
C GLN A 10 6.90 6.68 -5.77
N LEU A 11 6.59 5.48 -5.27
CA LEU A 11 5.21 4.98 -5.24
C LEU A 11 4.32 5.86 -4.37
N GLN A 12 4.78 6.25 -3.19
CA GLN A 12 4.05 7.17 -2.29
C GLN A 12 3.83 8.54 -2.92
N GLN A 13 4.81 9.07 -3.67
CA GLN A 13 4.66 10.35 -4.37
C GLN A 13 3.62 10.27 -5.49
N ILE A 14 3.63 9.18 -6.27
CA ILE A 14 2.66 8.95 -7.35
C ILE A 14 1.25 8.78 -6.76
N ASP A 15 1.11 8.00 -5.69
CA ASP A 15 -0.15 7.79 -4.97
C ASP A 15 -0.69 9.12 -4.41
N ALA A 16 0.14 9.87 -3.67
CA ALA A 16 -0.24 11.15 -3.10
C ALA A 16 -0.67 12.20 -4.15
N ALA A 17 -0.08 12.15 -5.35
CA ALA A 17 -0.37 13.07 -6.44
C ALA A 17 -1.67 12.74 -7.20
N HIS A 18 -2.09 11.47 -7.23
CA HIS A 18 -3.07 11.01 -8.22
C HIS A 18 -4.16 10.09 -7.68
N HIS A 19 -4.00 9.50 -6.49
CA HIS A 19 -4.92 8.48 -5.98
C HIS A 19 -5.75 9.00 -4.81
N LEU A 20 -7.08 8.96 -4.97
CA LEU A 20 -8.04 9.35 -3.95
C LEU A 20 -8.56 8.12 -3.21
N HIS A 21 -7.90 7.77 -2.10
CA HIS A 21 -8.28 6.65 -1.24
C HIS A 21 -9.68 6.80 -0.61
N PRO A 22 -10.50 5.75 -0.59
CA PRO A 22 -11.79 5.78 0.09
C PRO A 22 -11.62 5.83 1.62
N PHE A 23 -12.57 6.43 2.32
CA PHE A 23 -12.64 6.49 3.79
C PHE A 23 -11.34 6.93 4.50
N THR A 24 -10.58 7.85 3.88
CA THR A 24 -9.25 8.26 4.35
C THR A 24 -9.14 9.78 4.46
N ASP A 25 -8.43 10.30 5.48
CA ASP A 25 -8.02 11.70 5.50
C ASP A 25 -6.81 11.92 4.58
N HIS A 26 -7.04 12.59 3.46
CA HIS A 26 -5.98 12.82 2.47
C HIS A 26 -4.89 13.79 2.91
N LYS A 27 -5.15 14.69 3.86
CA LYS A 27 -4.10 15.59 4.35
C LYS A 27 -3.10 14.80 5.16
N GLU A 28 -3.58 14.07 6.17
CA GLU A 28 -2.75 13.23 7.03
C GLU A 28 -2.02 12.15 6.21
N MET A 29 -2.74 11.45 5.33
CA MET A 29 -2.15 10.38 4.51
C MET A 29 -1.04 10.88 3.58
N ARG A 30 -1.16 12.07 2.99
CA ARG A 30 -0.11 12.62 2.12
C ARG A 30 1.14 13.03 2.90
N GLU A 31 0.99 13.42 4.16
CA GLU A 31 2.12 13.74 5.05
C GLU A 31 2.82 12.47 5.54
N ALA A 32 2.06 11.43 5.91
CA ALA A 32 2.59 10.16 6.40
C ALA A 32 3.11 9.23 5.29
N GLY A 33 2.51 9.29 4.11
CA GLY A 33 2.75 8.36 3.00
C GLY A 33 1.92 7.08 3.11
N SER A 34 1.42 6.60 1.96
CA SER A 34 0.67 5.34 1.88
C SER A 34 1.58 4.13 2.17
N ARG A 35 1.05 3.11 2.86
CA ARG A 35 1.68 1.78 2.91
C ARG A 35 1.34 1.03 1.63
N ILE A 36 2.35 0.48 0.95
CA ILE A 36 2.17 -0.25 -0.30
C ILE A 36 2.25 -1.76 -0.03
N ILE A 37 1.15 -2.47 -0.21
CA ILE A 37 1.11 -3.94 -0.13
C ILE A 37 1.48 -4.52 -1.50
N THR A 38 2.40 -5.50 -1.54
CA THR A 38 2.94 -6.05 -2.79
C THR A 38 2.55 -7.51 -3.06
N HIS A 39 2.35 -8.30 -2.01
CA HIS A 39 1.94 -9.70 -2.13
C HIS A 39 1.28 -10.20 -0.84
N ALA A 40 0.68 -11.39 -0.92
CA ALA A 40 0.03 -12.08 0.20
C ALA A 40 0.35 -13.58 0.16
N ASN A 41 0.37 -14.22 1.34
CA ASN A 41 0.52 -15.66 1.49
C ASN A 41 -0.30 -16.16 2.69
N GLY A 42 -1.33 -16.96 2.44
CA GLY A 42 -2.26 -17.40 3.47
C GLY A 42 -2.92 -16.20 4.17
N PRO A 43 -2.96 -16.14 5.51
CA PRO A 43 -3.55 -15.03 6.26
C PRO A 43 -2.61 -13.81 6.40
N PHE A 44 -1.48 -13.77 5.69
CA PHE A 44 -0.49 -12.71 5.81
C PHE A 44 -0.36 -11.89 4.52
N ILE A 45 -0.14 -10.59 4.68
CA ILE A 45 0.19 -9.64 3.60
C ILE A 45 1.57 -9.04 3.84
N TYR A 46 2.24 -8.64 2.76
CA TYR A 46 3.59 -8.13 2.81
C TYR A 46 3.67 -6.76 2.13
N ASP A 47 4.23 -5.79 2.84
CA ASP A 47 4.46 -4.46 2.26
C ASP A 47 5.73 -4.41 1.38
N SER A 48 5.95 -3.27 0.71
CA SER A 48 7.07 -3.08 -0.22
C SER A 48 8.45 -3.10 0.45
N GLU A 49 8.52 -2.96 1.76
CA GLU A 49 9.76 -3.07 2.54
C GLU A 49 9.97 -4.49 3.09
N GLY A 50 9.05 -5.42 2.79
CA GLY A 50 9.12 -6.83 3.19
C GLY A 50 8.54 -7.11 4.58
N THR A 51 7.81 -6.17 5.18
CA THR A 51 7.17 -6.38 6.48
C THR A 51 5.99 -7.33 6.34
N GLU A 52 5.99 -8.43 7.10
CA GLU A 52 4.86 -9.35 7.21
C GLU A 52 3.80 -8.80 8.18
N ILE A 53 2.53 -8.87 7.77
CA ILE A 53 1.39 -8.34 8.52
C ILE A 53 0.28 -9.39 8.49
N LEU A 54 -0.27 -9.72 9.67
CA LEU A 54 -1.48 -10.54 9.74
C LEU A 54 -2.67 -9.75 9.17
N ASP A 55 -3.31 -10.29 8.14
CA ASP A 55 -4.54 -9.74 7.59
C ASP A 55 -5.75 -10.17 8.43
N GLY A 56 -5.93 -9.47 9.55
CA GLY A 56 -7.04 -9.73 10.48
C GLY A 56 -8.43 -9.39 9.91
N MET A 57 -8.50 -8.73 8.75
CA MET A 57 -9.75 -8.28 8.13
C MET A 57 -10.11 -9.07 6.88
N ALA A 58 -9.23 -9.99 6.43
CA ALA A 58 -9.36 -10.66 5.14
C ALA A 58 -9.56 -9.64 4.00
N GLY A 59 -8.68 -8.64 3.94
CA GLY A 59 -8.71 -7.46 3.08
C GLY A 59 -9.82 -6.50 3.48
N LEU A 60 -11.02 -6.77 2.95
CA LEU A 60 -12.25 -6.09 3.34
C LEU A 60 -13.37 -7.14 3.46
N TRP A 61 -13.15 -8.14 4.31
CA TRP A 61 -14.09 -9.24 4.61
C TRP A 61 -14.41 -10.17 3.42
N CYS A 62 -13.54 -10.21 2.41
CA CYS A 62 -13.86 -10.83 1.12
C CYS A 62 -12.84 -11.86 0.63
N VAL A 63 -11.75 -12.09 1.38
CA VAL A 63 -10.67 -13.01 1.02
C VAL A 63 -10.88 -14.37 1.69
#